data_AF-A0A821WGR2-F1
#
_entry.id   AF-A0A821WGR2-F1
#
_cell.length_a   1.000
_cell.length_b   1.000
_cell.length_c   1.000
_cell.angle_alpha   90.00
_cell.angle_beta   90.00
_cell.angle_gamma   90.00
#
_symmetry.space_group_name_H-M   'P 1'
#
loop_
_entity.id
_entity.type
_entity.pdbx_description
1 polymer ?
#
loop_
_entity_poly.entity_id
_entity_poly.type
_entity_poly.pdbx_seq_one_letter_code
_entity_poly.pdbx_strand_id
1 'polypeptide(L)'
;GYFDSTFAVKPFSDGARQALTVVSRLIGNNQFDDLSGLVTQQAINEIKKNYENLTSEQKQKISVDESEIVFTYPYLIGMIMDEQKNSRLVEITMIFHILKDRNSYQEEMLHAKGDSITNWTATMKKMRDNIVVCNYKFLRDMSKNANDDSWIITGLNHWLPSEYEQQ
;
A
#
# COMPACT_ATOMS: atom_id res chain seq x y z
N GLY A 1 -16.13 7.73 -15.84
CA GLY A 1 -16.24 6.31 -16.26
C GLY A 1 -17.66 5.94 -16.68
N TYR A 2 -17.87 4.84 -17.42
CA TYR A 2 -19.19 4.41 -17.93
C TYR A 2 -20.22 4.12 -16.81
N PHE A 3 -19.77 3.80 -15.60
CA PHE A 3 -20.64 3.46 -14.44
C PHE A 3 -20.54 4.45 -13.27
N ASP A 4 -19.50 5.28 -13.25
CA ASP A 4 -19.36 6.41 -12.35
C ASP A 4 -18.78 7.54 -13.20
N SER A 5 -19.62 8.51 -13.57
CA SER A 5 -19.25 9.64 -14.42
C SER A 5 -18.21 10.55 -13.76
N THR A 6 -18.08 10.48 -12.43
CA THR A 6 -17.13 11.27 -11.62
C THR A 6 -15.82 10.53 -11.35
N PHE A 7 -15.78 9.20 -11.56
CA PHE A 7 -14.56 8.42 -11.35
C PHE A 7 -13.44 8.87 -12.30
N ALA A 8 -12.32 9.23 -11.69
CA ALA A 8 -11.06 9.53 -12.35
C ALA A 8 -9.91 8.80 -11.62
N VAL A 9 -8.99 8.24 -12.40
CA VAL A 9 -7.89 7.41 -11.89
C VAL A 9 -6.97 8.20 -10.96
N LYS A 10 -6.65 9.45 -11.30
CA LYS A 10 -5.75 10.28 -10.50
C LYS A 10 -6.29 10.57 -9.09
N PRO A 11 -7.51 11.14 -8.91
CA PRO A 11 -8.08 11.32 -7.57
C PRO A 11 -8.18 10.03 -6.76
N PHE A 12 -8.52 8.91 -7.41
CA PHE A 12 -8.52 7.61 -6.75
C PHE A 12 -7.11 7.21 -6.28
N SER A 13 -6.09 7.34 -7.12
CA SER A 13 -4.70 7.05 -6.75
C SER A 13 -4.21 7.94 -5.61
N ASP A 14 -4.57 9.22 -5.60
CA ASP A 14 -4.23 10.16 -4.52
C ASP A 14 -4.88 9.71 -3.18
N GLY A 15 -6.17 9.34 -3.21
CA GLY A 15 -6.86 8.77 -2.05
C GLY A 15 -6.30 7.42 -1.59
N ALA A 16 -5.88 6.57 -2.53
CA ALA A 16 -5.27 5.28 -2.22
C ALA A 16 -3.89 5.43 -1.55
N ARG A 17 -3.10 6.43 -1.93
CA ARG A 17 -1.85 6.80 -1.23
C ARG A 17 -2.12 7.23 0.21
N GLN A 18 -3.12 8.09 0.42
CA GLN A 18 -3.53 8.47 1.77
C GLN A 18 -4.00 7.25 2.59
N ALA A 19 -4.81 6.36 2.00
CA ALA A 19 -5.25 5.16 2.67
C ALA A 19 -4.08 4.24 3.06
N LEU A 20 -3.08 4.07 2.18
CA LEU A 20 -1.85 3.35 2.49
C LEU A 20 -1.14 3.95 3.71
N THR A 21 -0.89 5.26 3.72
CA THR A 21 -0.14 5.90 4.83
C THR A 21 -0.90 5.77 6.17
N VAL A 22 -2.22 5.99 6.17
CA VAL A 22 -3.05 5.88 7.38
C VAL A 22 -3.09 4.44 7.89
N VAL A 23 -3.46 3.49 7.03
CA VAL A 23 -3.64 2.07 7.42
C VAL A 23 -2.31 1.44 7.81
N SER A 24 -1.24 1.66 7.05
CA SER A 24 0.08 1.11 7.38
C SER A 24 0.59 1.63 8.73
N ARG A 25 0.38 2.92 9.04
CA ARG A 25 0.75 3.50 10.34
C ARG A 25 -0.04 2.89 11.50
N LEU A 26 -1.36 2.70 11.34
CA LEU A 26 -2.17 2.05 12.36
C LEU A 26 -1.70 0.60 12.62
N ILE A 27 -1.38 -0.14 11.55
CA ILE A 27 -0.84 -1.50 11.67
C ILE A 27 0.53 -1.49 12.37
N GLY A 28 1.46 -0.63 11.93
CA GLY A 28 2.80 -0.53 12.52
C GLY A 28 2.78 -0.10 14.00
N ASN A 29 1.74 0.61 14.43
CA ASN A 29 1.52 1.00 15.81
C ASN A 29 0.65 0.01 16.62
N ASN A 30 0.30 -1.15 16.07
CA ASN A 30 -0.58 -2.14 16.71
C ASN A 30 -1.99 -1.59 17.08
N GLN A 31 -2.48 -0.59 16.34
CA GLN A 31 -3.77 0.07 16.52
C GLN A 31 -4.85 -0.55 15.63
N PHE A 32 -5.11 -1.85 15.77
CA PHE A 32 -5.97 -2.57 14.84
C PHE A 32 -7.47 -2.22 14.94
N ASP A 33 -7.93 -1.76 16.09
CA ASP A 33 -9.34 -1.43 16.29
C ASP A 33 -9.73 -0.16 15.51
N ASP A 34 -8.76 0.72 15.28
CA ASP A 34 -8.88 1.94 14.46
C ASP A 34 -8.93 1.63 12.95
N LEU A 35 -8.75 0.37 12.53
CA LEU A 35 -8.90 -0.05 11.13
C LEU A 35 -10.35 -0.26 10.72
N SER A 36 -11.28 -0.34 11.69
CA SER A 36 -12.70 -0.54 11.42
C SER A 36 -13.26 0.58 10.52
N GLY A 37 -13.98 0.21 9.47
CA GLY A 37 -14.50 1.14 8.46
C GLY A 37 -13.50 1.51 7.36
N LEU A 38 -12.19 1.28 7.56
CA LEU A 38 -11.17 1.44 6.51
C LEU A 38 -10.81 0.11 5.85
N VAL A 39 -10.81 -0.97 6.65
CA VAL A 39 -10.44 -2.32 6.27
C VAL A 39 -11.55 -3.27 6.69
N THR A 40 -11.86 -4.28 5.88
CA THR A 40 -12.85 -5.29 6.25
C THR A 40 -12.41 -6.10 7.46
N GLN A 41 -13.37 -6.55 8.28
CA GLN A 41 -13.07 -7.37 9.46
C GLN A 41 -12.29 -8.65 9.11
N GLN A 42 -12.59 -9.25 7.96
CA GLN A 42 -11.87 -10.43 7.48
C GLN A 42 -10.38 -10.11 7.27
N ALA A 43 -10.07 -9.02 6.58
CA ALA A 43 -8.67 -8.60 6.36
C ALA A 43 -8.00 -8.18 7.67
N ILE A 44 -8.69 -7.50 8.59
CA ILE A 44 -8.15 -7.16 9.92
C ILE A 44 -7.72 -8.42 10.68
N ASN A 45 -8.54 -9.47 10.66
CA ASN A 45 -8.23 -10.73 11.34
C ASN A 45 -6.97 -11.40 10.74
N GLU A 46 -6.85 -11.39 9.41
CA GLU A 46 -5.67 -11.92 8.71
C GLU A 46 -4.42 -11.09 9.01
N ILE A 47 -4.53 -9.76 9.01
CA ILE A 47 -3.44 -8.84 9.37
C ILE A 47 -2.95 -9.13 10.80
N LYS A 48 -3.86 -9.22 11.77
CA LYS A 48 -3.51 -9.53 13.18
C LYS A 48 -2.72 -10.83 13.28
N LYS A 49 -3.21 -11.90 12.63
CA LYS A 49 -2.54 -13.20 12.61
C LYS A 49 -1.15 -13.14 11.98
N ASN A 50 -0.99 -12.43 10.87
CA ASN A 50 0.31 -12.32 10.20
C ASN A 50 1.28 -11.44 11.01
N TYR A 51 0.78 -10.37 11.60
CA TYR A 51 1.55 -9.42 12.42
C TYR A 51 2.19 -10.08 13.65
N GLU A 52 1.54 -11.07 14.26
CA GLU A 52 2.11 -11.83 15.38
C GLU A 52 3.43 -12.53 15.03
N ASN A 53 3.60 -12.93 13.77
CA ASN A 53 4.79 -13.64 13.30
C ASN A 53 5.94 -12.71 12.89
N LEU A 54 5.71 -11.39 12.87
CA LEU A 54 6.73 -10.42 12.46
C LEU A 54 7.69 -10.08 13.61
N THR A 55 8.97 -9.91 13.27
CA THR A 55 9.97 -9.38 14.19
C THR A 55 9.68 -7.91 14.53
N SER A 56 10.25 -7.41 15.63
CA SER A 56 10.12 -5.99 15.99
C SER A 56 10.63 -5.06 14.89
N GLU A 57 11.69 -5.44 14.18
CA GLU A 57 12.23 -4.67 13.05
C GLU A 57 11.26 -4.66 11.87
N GLN A 58 10.69 -5.82 11.51
CA GLN A 58 9.70 -5.90 10.44
C GLN A 58 8.45 -5.07 10.75
N LYS A 59 7.99 -5.08 12.01
CA LYS A 59 6.85 -4.26 12.47
C LYS A 59 7.10 -2.77 12.30
N GLN A 60 8.30 -2.29 12.63
CA GLN A 60 8.69 -0.89 12.44
C GLN A 60 8.69 -0.48 10.96
N LYS A 61 9.03 -1.41 10.06
CA LYS A 61 9.07 -1.16 8.61
C LYS A 61 7.69 -1.12 7.93
N ILE A 62 6.60 -1.48 8.62
CA ILE A 62 5.26 -1.48 8.04
C ILE A 62 4.78 -0.06 7.75
N SER A 63 4.95 0.86 8.69
CA SER A 63 4.45 2.24 8.59
C SER A 63 5.07 2.94 7.39
N VAL A 64 4.26 3.43 6.46
CA VAL A 64 4.71 4.14 5.24
C VAL A 64 4.42 5.62 5.35
N ASP A 65 5.44 6.44 5.12
CA ASP A 65 5.26 7.89 4.96
C ASP A 65 5.04 8.26 3.49
N GLU A 66 4.24 9.32 3.26
CA GLU A 66 3.89 9.78 1.91
C GLU A 66 5.13 10.14 1.07
N SER A 67 6.17 10.68 1.71
CA SER A 67 7.45 11.01 1.05
C SER A 67 8.23 9.78 0.61
N GLU A 68 7.99 8.62 1.21
CA GLU A 68 8.66 7.36 0.85
C GLU A 68 8.06 6.69 -0.39
N ILE A 69 6.82 7.07 -0.77
CA ILE A 69 6.15 6.50 -1.94
C ILE A 69 6.76 7.07 -3.22
N VAL A 70 7.56 6.24 -3.91
CA VAL A 70 8.28 6.63 -5.14
C VAL A 70 7.34 6.63 -6.35
N PHE A 71 6.56 5.57 -6.52
CA PHE A 71 5.55 5.49 -7.58
C PHE A 71 4.41 4.53 -7.22
N THR A 72 3.26 4.73 -7.87
CA THR A 72 2.07 3.91 -7.68
C THR A 72 1.31 3.76 -9.00
N TYR A 73 0.59 2.66 -9.15
CA TYR A 73 -0.27 2.42 -10.31
C TYR A 73 -1.37 1.41 -9.96
N PRO A 74 -2.54 1.50 -10.63
CA PRO A 74 -3.54 0.44 -10.58
C PRO A 74 -3.04 -0.77 -11.37
N TYR A 75 -3.01 -1.93 -10.73
CA TYR A 75 -2.61 -3.18 -11.36
C TYR A 75 -3.79 -3.95 -11.94
N LEU A 76 -4.89 -4.02 -11.19
CA LEU A 76 -6.10 -4.73 -11.61
C LEU A 76 -7.32 -3.87 -11.30
N ILE A 77 -8.21 -3.73 -12.27
CA ILE A 77 -9.53 -3.15 -12.09
C ILE A 77 -10.54 -4.22 -12.52
N GLY A 78 -11.36 -4.64 -11.57
CA GLY A 78 -12.36 -5.69 -11.75
C GLY A 78 -13.77 -5.20 -11.43
N MET A 79 -14.76 -5.85 -12.02
CA MET A 79 -16.16 -5.69 -11.65
C MET A 79 -16.76 -7.05 -11.34
N ILE A 80 -17.46 -7.13 -10.22
CA ILE A 80 -18.18 -8.32 -9.80
C ILE A 80 -19.66 -7.98 -9.91
N MET A 81 -20.39 -8.72 -10.74
CA MET A 81 -21.82 -8.53 -10.93
C MET A 81 -22.57 -9.80 -10.53
N ASP A 82 -23.61 -9.62 -9.72
CA ASP A 82 -24.57 -10.68 -9.40
C ASP A 82 -25.95 -10.18 -9.84
N GLU A 83 -26.45 -10.73 -10.96
CA GLU A 83 -27.74 -10.33 -11.53
C GLU A 83 -28.91 -10.72 -10.63
N GLN A 84 -28.80 -11.84 -9.90
CA GLN A 84 -29.87 -12.32 -9.01
C GLN A 84 -30.02 -11.40 -7.80
N LYS A 85 -28.89 -10.89 -7.29
CA LYS A 85 -28.86 -9.93 -6.17
C LYS A 85 -28.89 -8.48 -6.62
N ASN A 86 -28.92 -8.23 -7.93
CA ASN A 86 -28.76 -6.92 -8.56
C ASN A 86 -27.56 -6.14 -7.97
N SER A 87 -26.48 -6.86 -7.65
CA SER A 87 -25.30 -6.28 -7.02
C SER A 87 -24.20 -5.99 -8.04
N ARG A 88 -23.45 -4.92 -7.80
CA ARG A 88 -22.34 -4.47 -8.64
C ARG A 88 -21.23 -3.95 -7.76
N LEU A 89 -20.13 -4.67 -7.70
CA LEU A 89 -18.96 -4.27 -6.93
C LEU A 89 -17.83 -3.92 -7.89
N VAL A 90 -17.11 -2.85 -7.59
CA VAL A 90 -15.87 -2.50 -8.29
C VAL A 90 -14.71 -2.81 -7.37
N GLU A 91 -13.74 -3.55 -7.88
CA GLU A 91 -12.49 -3.85 -7.18
C GLU A 91 -11.33 -3.18 -7.89
N ILE A 92 -10.43 -2.53 -7.15
CA ILE A 92 -9.18 -1.99 -7.67
C ILE A 92 -8.03 -2.46 -6.79
N THR A 93 -7.04 -3.10 -7.39
CA THR A 93 -5.76 -3.41 -6.74
C THR A 93 -4.74 -2.35 -7.12
N MET A 94 -4.23 -1.61 -6.13
CA MET A 94 -3.15 -0.64 -6.28
C MET A 94 -1.83 -1.25 -5.84
N ILE A 95 -0.77 -0.92 -6.56
CA ILE A 95 0.62 -1.26 -6.21
C ILE A 95 1.34 0.02 -5.85
N PHE A 96 2.13 -0.02 -4.78
CA PHE A 96 2.94 1.09 -4.31
C PHE A 96 4.38 0.63 -4.14
N HIS A 97 5.31 1.42 -4.68
CA HIS A 97 6.73 1.19 -4.51
C HIS A 97 7.26 2.20 -3.50
N ILE A 98 7.75 1.68 -2.38
CA ILE A 98 8.19 2.45 -1.23
C ILE A 98 9.70 2.30 -1.14
N LEU A 99 10.38 3.42 -0.94
CA LEU A 99 11.79 3.43 -0.56
C LEU A 99 11.87 3.93 0.88
N LYS A 100 12.16 3.02 1.82
CA LYS A 100 12.35 3.38 3.22
C LYS A 100 13.56 4.28 3.40
N ASP A 101 13.45 5.26 4.28
CA ASP A 101 14.50 6.26 4.55
C ASP A 101 14.90 7.07 3.30
N ARG A 102 13.97 7.26 2.35
CA ARG A 102 14.24 7.95 1.07
C ARG A 102 14.91 9.32 1.25
N ASN A 103 14.46 10.12 2.22
CA ASN A 103 15.02 11.45 2.44
C ASN A 103 16.50 11.38 2.86
N SER A 104 16.86 10.42 3.71
CA SER A 104 18.24 10.16 4.13
C SER A 104 19.13 9.81 2.93
N TYR A 105 18.64 8.96 2.02
CA TYR A 105 19.36 8.64 0.78
C TYR A 105 19.52 9.85 -0.14
N GLN A 106 18.50 10.70 -0.25
CA GLN A 106 18.60 11.93 -1.03
C GLN A 106 19.65 12.88 -0.45
N GLU A 107 19.69 13.05 0.87
CA GLU A 107 20.71 13.87 1.54
C GLU A 107 22.12 13.30 1.35
N GLU A 108 22.32 11.99 1.56
CA GLU A 108 23.61 11.32 1.31
C GLU A 108 24.10 11.57 -0.13
N MET A 109 23.22 11.42 -1.12
CA MET A 109 23.57 11.65 -2.53
C MET A 109 23.88 13.11 -2.86
N LEU A 110 23.20 14.07 -2.22
CA LEU A 110 23.45 15.49 -2.41
C LEU A 110 24.79 15.94 -1.80
N HIS A 111 25.20 15.29 -0.70
CA HIS A 111 26.43 15.61 0.03
C HIS A 111 27.65 14.79 -0.41
N ALA A 112 27.47 13.80 -1.29
CA ALA A 112 28.52 13.00 -1.88
C ALA A 112 29.43 13.80 -2.84
N LYS A 113 30.26 14.70 -2.32
CA LYS A 113 31.29 15.41 -3.10
C LYS A 113 32.55 14.55 -3.22
N GLY A 114 32.80 14.00 -4.41
CA GLY A 114 34.05 13.32 -4.75
C GLY A 114 34.13 11.84 -4.34
N ASP A 115 32.99 11.20 -4.08
CA ASP A 115 32.95 9.83 -3.57
C ASP A 115 33.39 8.77 -4.59
N SER A 116 34.17 7.80 -4.09
CA SER A 116 34.63 6.65 -4.86
C SER A 116 33.44 5.74 -5.21
N ILE A 117 33.56 4.99 -6.32
CA ILE A 117 32.58 3.99 -6.79
C ILE A 117 32.12 3.03 -5.67
N THR A 118 32.97 2.79 -4.66
CA THR A 118 32.70 1.91 -3.53
C THR A 118 31.61 2.45 -2.59
N ASN A 119 31.60 3.76 -2.31
CA ASN A 119 30.57 4.40 -1.46
C ASN A 119 29.20 4.39 -2.16
N TRP A 120 29.18 4.71 -3.45
CA TRP A 120 27.97 4.65 -4.27
C TRP A 120 27.36 3.23 -4.33
N THR A 121 28.21 2.21 -4.51
CA THR A 121 27.76 0.81 -4.55
C THR A 121 27.12 0.37 -3.23
N ALA A 122 27.69 0.79 -2.09
CA ALA A 122 27.14 0.50 -0.78
C ALA A 122 25.78 1.19 -0.55
N THR A 123 25.65 2.47 -0.93
CA THR A 123 24.37 3.22 -0.83
C THR A 123 23.29 2.59 -1.71
N MET A 124 23.62 2.23 -2.95
CA MET A 124 22.66 1.56 -3.86
C MET A 124 22.21 0.20 -3.33
N LYS A 125 23.10 -0.55 -2.67
CA LYS A 125 22.74 -1.80 -2.00
C LYS A 125 21.75 -1.55 -0.86
N LYS A 126 22.04 -0.60 0.04
CA LYS A 126 21.13 -0.22 1.14
C LYS A 126 19.76 0.21 0.63
N MET A 127 19.72 1.05 -0.41
CA MET A 127 18.46 1.46 -1.04
C MET A 127 17.65 0.26 -1.53
N ARG A 128 18.30 -0.67 -2.23
CA ARG A 128 17.63 -1.90 -2.73
C ARG A 128 17.06 -2.73 -1.59
N ASP A 129 17.82 -2.92 -0.52
CA ASP A 129 17.42 -3.69 0.65
C ASP A 129 16.24 -3.01 1.41
N ASN A 130 16.05 -1.70 1.20
CA ASN A 130 14.99 -0.88 1.79
C ASN A 130 13.80 -0.63 0.84
N ILE A 131 13.74 -1.28 -0.32
CA ILE A 131 12.54 -1.24 -1.18
C ILE A 131 11.47 -2.13 -0.56
N VAL A 132 10.27 -1.59 -0.41
CA VAL A 132 9.07 -2.33 -0.04
C VAL A 132 8.03 -2.15 -1.13
N VAL A 133 7.36 -3.24 -1.51
CA VAL A 133 6.21 -3.19 -2.40
C VAL A 133 4.96 -3.48 -1.61
N CYS A 134 3.99 -2.57 -1.68
CA CYS A 134 2.71 -2.69 -1.01
C CYS A 134 1.61 -2.92 -2.04
N ASN A 135 0.72 -3.88 -1.79
CA ASN A 135 -0.45 -4.18 -2.61
C ASN A 135 -1.70 -3.92 -1.77
N TYR A 136 -2.61 -3.06 -2.22
CA TYR A 136 -3.87 -2.79 -1.51
C TYR A 136 -5.04 -3.01 -2.46
N LYS A 137 -6.00 -3.81 -2.01
CA LYS A 137 -7.22 -4.13 -2.73
C LYS A 137 -8.37 -3.33 -2.14
N PHE A 138 -8.94 -2.46 -2.96
CA PHE A 138 -10.07 -1.61 -2.63
C PHE A 138 -11.33 -2.18 -3.27
N LEU A 139 -12.43 -2.16 -2.54
CA LEU A 139 -13.75 -2.57 -3.01
C LEU A 139 -14.74 -1.45 -2.75
N ARG A 140 -15.64 -1.21 -3.70
CA ARG A 140 -16.77 -0.30 -3.54
C ARG A 140 -18.04 -0.94 -4.09
N ASP A 141 -19.13 -0.81 -3.35
CA ASP A 141 -20.45 -1.21 -3.81
C ASP A 141 -21.07 -0.10 -4.66
N MET A 142 -21.37 -0.41 -5.91
CA MET A 142 -21.97 0.47 -6.91
C MET A 142 -23.40 0.02 -7.28
N SER A 143 -24.02 -0.82 -6.44
CA SER A 143 -25.40 -1.27 -6.61
C SER A 143 -26.36 -0.08 -6.47
N LYS A 144 -27.51 -0.13 -7.16
CA LYS A 144 -28.47 1.00 -7.18
C LYS A 144 -29.00 1.42 -5.79
N ASN A 145 -28.96 0.51 -4.82
CA ASN A 145 -29.44 0.72 -3.46
C ASN A 145 -28.29 0.81 -2.43
N ALA A 146 -27.04 0.90 -2.89
CA ALA A 146 -25.92 1.11 -1.98
C ALA A 146 -26.06 2.50 -1.34
N ASN A 147 -26.10 2.54 -0.01
CA ASN A 147 -26.22 3.78 0.76
C ASN A 147 -24.86 4.41 1.10
N ASP A 148 -23.76 3.71 0.75
CA ASP A 148 -22.40 4.09 1.09
C ASP A 148 -21.58 4.18 -0.20
N ASP A 149 -20.98 5.34 -0.44
CA ASP A 149 -20.17 5.64 -1.60
C ASP A 149 -18.66 5.47 -1.33
N SER A 150 -18.30 4.99 -0.14
CA SER A 150 -16.91 4.82 0.29
C SER A 150 -16.23 3.56 -0.27
N TRP A 151 -14.90 3.60 -0.30
CA TRP A 151 -14.06 2.45 -0.62
C TRP A 151 -13.58 1.78 0.66
N ILE A 152 -13.62 0.45 0.70
CA ILE A 152 -13.08 -0.34 1.81
C ILE A 152 -11.93 -1.22 1.33
N ILE A 153 -10.90 -1.38 2.16
CA ILE A 153 -9.78 -2.28 1.86
C ILE A 153 -10.17 -3.71 2.24
N THR A 154 -10.14 -4.62 1.27
CA THR A 154 -10.51 -6.04 1.47
C THR A 154 -9.32 -6.96 1.60
N GLY A 155 -8.11 -6.46 1.33
CA GLY A 155 -6.87 -7.19 1.47
C GLY A 155 -5.68 -6.28 1.23
N LEU A 156 -4.57 -6.58 1.91
CA LEU A 156 -3.31 -5.88 1.73
C LEU A 156 -2.12 -6.81 1.94
N ASN A 157 -0.99 -6.47 1.35
CA ASN A 157 0.27 -7.16 1.53
C ASN A 157 1.44 -6.18 1.44
N HIS A 158 2.48 -6.40 2.24
CA HIS A 158 3.75 -5.68 2.22
C HIS A 158 4.85 -6.73 2.08
N TRP A 159 5.72 -6.59 1.09
CA TRP A 159 6.81 -7.52 0.87
C TRP A 159 8.08 -6.80 0.43
N LEU A 160 9.23 -7.36 0.82
CA LEU A 160 10.55 -6.86 0.47
C LEU A 160 11.08 -7.67 -0.71
N PRO A 161 11.32 -7.08 -1.89
CA PRO A 161 11.89 -7.83 -3.01
C PRO A 161 13.23 -8.49 -2.70
N SER A 162 14.04 -7.87 -1.83
CA SER A 162 15.33 -8.40 -1.37
C SER A 162 15.23 -9.75 -0.65
N GLU A 163 14.08 -10.09 -0.06
CA GLU A 163 13.85 -11.38 0.59
C GLU A 163 13.62 -12.53 -0.42
N TYR A 164 13.33 -12.22 -1.69
CA TYR A 164 13.02 -13.20 -2.73
C TYR A 164 14.15 -13.40 -3.76
N GLU A 165 15.15 -12.52 -3.81
CA GLU A 165 16.30 -12.62 -4.73
C GLU A 165 17.36 -13.66 -4.31
N GLN A 166 17.20 -14.33 -3.16
CA GLN A 166 18.16 -15.30 -2.61
C GLN A 166 17.78 -16.78 -2.84
N GLN A 167 16.82 -17.06 -3.73
CA GLN A 167 16.43 -18.42 -4.17
C GLN A 167 16.96 -18.70 -5.58
#